data_AF-A0A077MDD9-F1
#
_entry.id   AF-A0A077MDD9-F1
#
_cell.length_a   1.000
_cell.length_b   1.000
_cell.length_c   1.000
_cell.angle_alpha   90.00
_cell.angle_beta   90.00
_cell.angle_gamma   90.00
#
_symmetry.space_group_name_H-M   'P 1'
#
loop_
_entity.id
_entity.type
_entity.pdbx_description
1 polymer ?
#
loop_
_entity_poly.entity_id
_entity_poly.type
_entity_poly.pdbx_seq_one_letter_code
_entity_poly.pdbx_strand_id
1 'polypeptide(L)'
;MVSALVLGGCSSPKTPESFCKVYHAEKAAYLEKNAAALKDVEGENDQGTAALKSLLALGTALGDIVVLMDKLAKAAPDDIEPDLRNIHDQLQKQLESAGDNIGNPLQGLGSSLASGLMTIGSWQRFDAYVRDNC
;
A
#
# COMPACT_ATOMS: atom_id res chain seq x y z
N MET A 1 -19.50 41.16 -25.27
CA MET A 1 -18.32 41.11 -24.39
C MET A 1 -18.18 39.68 -23.92
N VAL A 2 -17.02 39.05 -24.17
CA VAL A 2 -16.73 37.64 -23.89
C VAL A 2 -16.33 37.52 -22.41
N SER A 3 -17.11 36.82 -21.61
CA SER A 3 -16.71 36.42 -20.24
C SER A 3 -16.21 34.98 -20.29
N ALA A 4 -14.89 34.83 -20.31
CA ALA A 4 -14.23 33.55 -20.16
C ALA A 4 -14.26 33.11 -18.69
N LEU A 5 -15.14 32.18 -18.34
CA LEU A 5 -15.07 31.44 -17.09
C LEU A 5 -13.92 30.44 -17.19
N VAL A 6 -12.77 30.79 -16.60
CA VAL A 6 -11.68 29.85 -16.36
C VAL A 6 -12.10 28.94 -15.21
N LEU A 7 -12.71 27.80 -15.53
CA LEU A 7 -12.86 26.67 -14.61
C LEU A 7 -11.48 26.01 -14.44
N GLY A 8 -10.59 26.68 -13.71
CA GLY A 8 -9.39 26.04 -13.18
C GLY A 8 -9.83 25.07 -12.09
N GLY A 9 -9.98 23.79 -12.44
CA GLY A 9 -10.18 22.73 -11.45
C GLY A 9 -9.05 22.82 -10.42
N CYS A 10 -9.39 22.98 -9.15
CA CYS A 10 -8.44 22.91 -8.04
C CYS A 10 -7.95 21.46 -7.88
N SER A 11 -7.14 20.96 -8.82
CA SER A 11 -6.23 19.87 -8.49
C SER A 11 -5.15 20.48 -7.62
N SER A 12 -5.13 20.14 -6.32
CA SER A 12 -4.01 20.50 -5.45
C SER A 12 -2.71 20.15 -6.16
N PRO A 13 -1.74 21.08 -6.23
CA PRO A 13 -0.48 20.79 -6.90
C PRO A 13 0.17 19.59 -6.22
N LYS A 14 0.59 18.61 -7.03
CA LYS A 14 1.34 17.42 -6.59
C LYS A 14 2.74 17.87 -6.21
N THR A 15 2.89 18.37 -4.98
CA THR A 15 4.17 18.78 -4.38
C THR A 15 4.58 17.81 -3.27
N PRO A 16 5.87 17.79 -2.88
CA PRO A 16 6.31 17.02 -1.72
C PRO A 16 5.49 17.32 -0.46
N GLU A 17 5.16 18.58 -0.15
CA GLU A 17 4.38 18.89 1.05
C GLU A 17 2.95 18.35 1.00
N SER A 18 2.33 18.40 -0.19
CA SER A 18 0.99 17.84 -0.39
C SER A 18 1.00 16.31 -0.25
N PHE A 19 2.04 15.66 -0.77
CA PHE A 19 2.26 14.23 -0.66
C PHE A 19 2.48 13.81 0.80
N CYS A 20 3.36 14.50 1.54
CA CYS A 20 3.66 14.16 2.93
C CYS A 20 2.44 14.30 3.85
N LYS A 21 1.55 15.26 3.60
CA LYS A 21 0.25 15.35 4.30
C LYS A 21 -0.60 14.10 4.09
N VAL A 22 -0.70 13.62 2.85
CA VAL A 22 -1.44 12.39 2.53
C VAL A 22 -0.74 11.17 3.15
N TYR A 23 0.58 11.07 3.04
CA TYR A 23 1.36 9.99 3.64
C TYR A 23 1.14 9.86 5.15
N HIS A 24 1.28 10.96 5.90
CA HIS A 24 1.10 10.92 7.36
C HIS A 24 -0.35 10.60 7.75
N ALA A 25 -1.34 11.16 7.04
CA ALA A 25 -2.75 10.88 7.29
C ALA A 25 -3.10 9.40 7.04
N GLU A 26 -2.69 8.85 5.89
CA GLU A 26 -2.98 7.46 5.54
C GLU A 26 -2.20 6.47 6.41
N LYS A 27 -0.95 6.79 6.76
CA LYS A 27 -0.16 5.98 7.72
C LYS A 27 -0.82 5.93 9.08
N ALA A 28 -1.26 7.07 9.62
CA ALA A 28 -1.94 7.12 10.91
C ALA A 28 -3.24 6.30 10.88
N ALA A 29 -4.06 6.48 9.84
CA ALA A 29 -5.30 5.72 9.67
C ALA A 29 -5.06 4.21 9.53
N TYR A 30 -4.02 3.80 8.80
CA TYR A 30 -3.63 2.39 8.68
C TYR A 30 -3.24 1.79 10.02
N LEU A 31 -2.39 2.48 10.79
CA LEU A 31 -1.93 2.03 12.09
C LEU A 31 -3.08 1.93 13.10
N GLU A 32 -3.99 2.90 13.11
CA GLU A 32 -5.17 2.88 13.96
C GLU A 32 -6.09 1.70 13.61
N LYS A 33 -6.40 1.52 12.33
CA LYS A 33 -7.26 0.44 11.84
C LYS A 33 -6.70 -0.94 12.16
N ASN A 34 -5.38 -1.10 12.07
CA ASN A 34 -4.72 -2.39 12.24
C ASN A 34 -4.15 -2.60 13.66
N ALA A 35 -4.34 -1.65 14.59
CA ALA A 35 -3.77 -1.70 15.93
C ALA A 35 -4.18 -2.96 16.73
N ALA A 36 -5.40 -3.45 16.53
CA ALA A 36 -5.88 -4.67 17.18
C ALA A 36 -5.28 -5.94 16.53
N ALA A 37 -5.29 -6.01 15.20
CA ALA A 37 -4.70 -7.12 14.46
C ALA A 37 -3.19 -7.27 14.73
N LEU A 38 -2.47 -6.16 14.88
CA LEU A 38 -1.05 -6.16 15.25
C LEU A 38 -0.78 -6.68 16.66
N LYS A 39 -1.75 -6.54 17.60
CA LYS A 39 -1.65 -7.06 18.97
C LYS A 39 -2.06 -8.53 19.09
N ASP A 40 -3.04 -8.95 18.30
CA ASP A 40 -3.60 -10.31 18.37
C ASP A 40 -2.61 -11.39 17.86
N VAL A 41 -1.67 -11.04 16.97
CA VAL A 41 -0.65 -11.98 16.47
C VAL A 41 0.30 -12.46 17.58
N GLU A 42 0.45 -11.69 18.67
CA GLU A 42 1.35 -12.05 19.79
C GLU A 42 0.71 -12.96 20.86
N GLY A 43 -0.63 -13.12 20.86
CA GLY A 43 -1.37 -13.74 21.98
C GLY A 43 -1.86 -15.17 21.77
N GLU A 44 -1.69 -15.77 20.60
CA GLU A 44 -2.39 -17.01 20.22
C GLU A 44 -1.56 -18.28 20.49
N ASN A 45 -2.04 -19.16 21.38
CA ASN A 45 -1.34 -20.41 21.76
C ASN A 45 -1.72 -21.64 20.90
N ASP A 46 -2.74 -21.54 20.05
CA ASP A 46 -3.17 -22.63 19.16
C ASP A 46 -2.57 -22.43 17.76
N GLN A 47 -1.69 -23.35 17.34
CA GLN A 47 -0.93 -23.21 16.09
C GLN A 47 -1.81 -23.17 14.83
N GLY A 48 -2.95 -23.87 14.82
CA GLY A 48 -3.86 -23.91 13.66
C GLY A 48 -4.65 -22.61 13.52
N THR A 49 -5.16 -22.10 14.63
CA THR A 49 -5.92 -20.84 14.68
C THR A 49 -5.00 -19.64 14.48
N ALA A 50 -3.79 -19.67 15.03
CA ALA A 50 -2.75 -18.66 14.81
C ALA A 50 -2.37 -18.53 13.33
N ALA A 51 -2.22 -19.66 12.63
CA ALA A 51 -1.89 -19.65 11.20
C ALA A 51 -3.03 -19.05 10.35
N LEU A 52 -4.28 -19.43 10.61
CA LEU A 52 -5.43 -18.89 9.88
C LEU A 52 -5.63 -17.39 10.17
N LYS A 53 -5.52 -16.97 11.44
CA LYS A 53 -5.58 -15.55 11.82
C LYS A 53 -4.45 -14.75 11.19
N SER A 54 -3.23 -15.30 11.15
CA SER A 54 -2.09 -14.64 10.49
C SER A 54 -2.33 -14.49 8.99
N LEU A 55 -2.89 -15.49 8.32
CA LEU A 55 -3.23 -15.40 6.89
C LEU A 55 -4.34 -14.38 6.61
N LEU A 56 -5.39 -14.37 7.44
CA LEU A 56 -6.47 -13.38 7.33
C LEU A 56 -5.93 -11.97 7.59
N ALA A 57 -5.10 -11.79 8.63
CA ALA A 57 -4.47 -10.52 8.95
C ALA A 57 -3.55 -10.04 7.82
N LEU A 58 -2.76 -10.93 7.21
CA LEU A 58 -1.96 -10.62 6.03
C LEU A 58 -2.82 -10.21 4.84
N GLY A 59 -3.92 -10.91 4.56
CA GLY A 59 -4.83 -10.56 3.48
C GLY A 59 -5.50 -9.20 3.66
N THR A 60 -6.01 -8.91 4.86
CA THR A 60 -6.60 -7.60 5.18
C THR A 60 -5.56 -6.49 5.16
N ALA A 61 -4.35 -6.74 5.69
CA ALA A 61 -3.26 -5.78 5.67
C ALA A 61 -2.81 -5.48 4.24
N LEU A 62 -2.68 -6.49 3.38
CA LEU A 62 -2.34 -6.30 1.97
C LEU A 62 -3.40 -5.47 1.24
N GLY A 63 -4.69 -5.78 1.43
CA GLY A 63 -5.78 -4.99 0.84
C GLY A 63 -5.74 -3.52 1.25
N ASP A 64 -5.48 -3.25 2.54
CA ASP A 64 -5.36 -1.89 3.05
C ASP A 64 -4.12 -1.17 2.52
N ILE A 65 -2.99 -1.88 2.37
CA ILE A 65 -1.77 -1.32 1.79
C ILE A 65 -1.98 -1.00 0.30
N VAL A 66 -2.71 -1.83 -0.46
CA VAL A 66 -3.06 -1.52 -1.87
C VAL A 66 -3.82 -0.20 -1.93
N VAL A 67 -4.86 -0.03 -1.11
CA VAL A 67 -5.63 1.24 -1.07
C VAL A 67 -4.74 2.42 -0.66
N LEU A 68 -3.86 2.24 0.33
CA LEU A 68 -2.92 3.27 0.75
C LEU A 68 -1.98 3.68 -0.39
N MET A 69 -1.42 2.71 -1.13
CA MET A 69 -0.50 2.96 -2.24
C MET A 69 -1.19 3.66 -3.42
N ASP A 70 -2.46 3.35 -3.72
CA ASP A 70 -3.22 4.09 -4.75
C ASP A 70 -3.43 5.56 -4.36
N LYS A 71 -3.79 5.83 -3.10
CA LYS A 71 -3.94 7.20 -2.60
C LYS A 71 -2.63 7.97 -2.64
N LEU A 72 -1.53 7.33 -2.21
CA LEU A 72 -0.20 7.91 -2.30
C LEU A 72 0.18 8.21 -3.76
N ALA A 73 -0.02 7.27 -4.68
CA ALA A 73 0.27 7.46 -6.09
C ALA A 73 -0.52 8.61 -6.72
N LYS A 74 -1.79 8.80 -6.32
CA LYS A 74 -2.63 9.92 -6.77
C LYS A 74 -2.15 11.29 -6.27
N ALA A 75 -1.54 11.33 -5.09
CA ALA A 75 -1.02 12.54 -4.48
C ALA A 75 0.46 12.82 -4.80
N ALA A 76 1.16 11.81 -5.32
CA ALA A 76 2.58 11.86 -5.57
C ALA A 76 2.94 12.79 -6.74
N PRO A 77 4.07 13.53 -6.63
CA PRO A 77 4.69 14.15 -7.79
C PRO A 77 5.20 13.12 -8.80
N ASP A 78 5.43 13.58 -10.03
CA ASP A 78 5.73 12.76 -11.20
C ASP A 78 7.01 11.91 -11.07
N ASP A 79 7.92 12.29 -10.17
CA ASP A 79 9.18 11.60 -9.91
C ASP A 79 9.02 10.31 -9.10
N ILE A 80 8.05 10.25 -8.19
CA ILE A 80 7.82 9.09 -7.32
C ILE A 80 6.50 8.35 -7.61
N GLU A 81 5.56 8.99 -8.33
CA GLU A 81 4.30 8.35 -8.75
C GLU A 81 4.51 6.98 -9.43
N PRO A 82 5.44 6.80 -10.39
CA PRO A 82 5.63 5.51 -11.07
C PRO A 82 6.04 4.38 -10.12
N ASP A 83 6.82 4.70 -9.08
CA ASP A 83 7.25 3.72 -8.08
C ASP A 83 6.09 3.28 -7.20
N LEU A 84 5.26 4.23 -6.76
CA LEU A 84 4.07 3.94 -5.98
C LEU A 84 3.05 3.12 -6.80
N ARG A 85 2.91 3.42 -8.10
CA ARG A 85 2.09 2.61 -9.01
C ARG A 85 2.63 1.20 -9.19
N ASN A 86 3.94 1.04 -9.37
CA ASN A 86 4.55 -0.29 -9.48
C ASN A 86 4.36 -1.12 -8.22
N ILE A 87 4.52 -0.51 -7.04
CA ILE A 87 4.24 -1.16 -5.75
C ILE A 87 2.76 -1.56 -5.67
N HIS A 88 1.85 -0.63 -5.94
CA HIS A 88 0.41 -0.86 -5.94
C HIS A 88 0.03 -2.07 -6.81
N ASP A 89 0.43 -2.07 -8.08
CA ASP A 89 0.03 -3.09 -9.05
C ASP A 89 0.56 -4.48 -8.66
N GLN A 90 1.73 -4.53 -8.04
CA GLN A 90 2.34 -5.77 -7.60
C GLN A 90 1.68 -6.31 -6.33
N LEU A 91 1.32 -5.43 -5.39
CA LEU A 91 0.51 -5.83 -4.23
C LEU A 91 -0.89 -6.27 -4.63
N GLN A 92 -1.51 -5.60 -5.60
CA GLN A 92 -2.81 -6.00 -6.13
C GLN A 92 -2.74 -7.39 -6.78
N LYS A 93 -1.70 -7.66 -7.59
CA LYS A 93 -1.46 -9.01 -8.16
C LYS A 93 -1.24 -10.06 -7.08
N GLN A 94 -0.54 -9.74 -6.00
CA GLN A 94 -0.37 -10.65 -4.87
C GLN A 94 -1.69 -10.94 -4.18
N LEU A 95 -2.54 -9.94 -3.98
CA LEU A 95 -3.86 -10.09 -3.39
C LEU A 95 -4.78 -10.96 -4.26
N GLU A 96 -4.81 -10.71 -5.56
CA GLU A 96 -5.56 -11.52 -6.54
C GLU A 96 -5.05 -12.96 -6.55
N SER A 97 -3.73 -13.16 -6.62
CA SER A 97 -3.12 -14.48 -6.61
C SER A 97 -3.33 -15.24 -5.29
N ALA A 98 -3.39 -14.54 -4.15
CA ALA A 98 -3.71 -15.15 -2.86
C ALA A 98 -5.17 -15.66 -2.83
N GLY A 99 -6.11 -14.93 -3.45
CA GLY A 99 -7.49 -15.38 -3.62
C GLY A 99 -7.60 -16.63 -4.49
N ASP A 100 -6.83 -16.71 -5.57
CA ASP A 100 -6.83 -17.85 -6.49
C ASP A 100 -6.12 -19.09 -5.93
N ASN A 101 -5.12 -18.90 -5.07
CA ASN A 101 -4.28 -19.97 -4.52
C ASN A 101 -4.74 -20.51 -3.15
N ILE A 102 -6.00 -20.30 -2.75
CA ILE A 102 -6.57 -20.91 -1.52
C ILE A 102 -6.38 -22.45 -1.52
N GLY A 103 -6.34 -23.08 -2.70
CA GLY A 103 -6.07 -24.51 -2.87
C GLY A 103 -4.59 -24.93 -2.79
N ASN A 104 -3.63 -24.01 -2.87
CA ASN A 104 -2.19 -24.33 -2.84
C ASN A 104 -1.32 -23.18 -2.26
N PRO A 105 -1.28 -23.01 -0.93
CA PRO A 105 -0.65 -21.87 -0.26
C PRO A 105 0.86 -21.75 -0.50
N LEU A 106 1.57 -22.85 -0.78
CA LEU A 106 3.02 -22.82 -1.08
C LEU A 106 3.33 -22.11 -2.41
N GLN A 107 2.43 -22.22 -3.39
CA GLN A 107 2.57 -21.52 -4.67
C GLN A 107 2.35 -20.01 -4.52
N GLY A 108 1.42 -19.60 -3.65
CA GLY A 108 1.20 -18.20 -3.27
C GLY A 108 2.42 -17.58 -2.57
N LEU A 109 3.13 -18.34 -1.73
CA LEU A 109 4.32 -17.86 -1.04
C LEU A 109 5.49 -17.61 -2.01
N GLY A 110 5.73 -18.53 -2.96
CA GLY A 110 6.80 -18.41 -3.96
C GLY A 110 6.58 -17.24 -4.92
N SER A 111 5.34 -17.02 -5.33
CA SER A 111 4.97 -15.86 -6.18
C SER A 111 5.10 -14.54 -5.43
N SER A 112 4.67 -14.47 -4.17
CA SER A 112 4.83 -13.28 -3.33
C SER A 112 6.30 -12.89 -3.15
N LEU A 113 7.19 -13.87 -2.92
CA LEU A 113 8.63 -13.62 -2.80
C LEU A 113 9.22 -13.09 -4.12
N ALA A 114 8.88 -13.70 -5.25
CA ALA A 114 9.35 -13.26 -6.57
C ALA A 114 8.88 -11.82 -6.88
N SER A 115 7.61 -11.51 -6.61
CA SER A 115 7.07 -10.15 -6.76
C SER A 115 7.73 -9.13 -5.82
N GLY A 116 8.06 -9.53 -4.58
CA GLY A 116 8.82 -8.70 -3.64
C GLY A 116 10.21 -8.33 -4.16
N LEU A 117 10.92 -9.29 -4.78
CA LEU A 117 12.21 -9.03 -5.42
C LEU A 117 12.11 -8.09 -6.62
N MET A 118 11.03 -8.17 -7.41
CA MET A 118 10.82 -7.28 -8.56
C MET A 118 10.50 -5.84 -8.16
N THR A 119 9.94 -5.63 -6.97
CA THR A 119 9.52 -4.30 -6.48
C THR A 119 10.49 -3.65 -5.50
N ILE A 120 11.54 -4.36 -5.09
CA ILE A 120 12.46 -3.87 -4.05
C ILE A 120 13.08 -2.50 -4.37
N GLY A 121 13.38 -2.23 -5.64
CA GLY A 121 13.91 -0.93 -6.07
C GLY A 121 12.90 0.20 -5.94
N SER A 122 11.62 -0.05 -6.21
CA SER A 122 10.55 0.94 -6.03
C SER A 122 10.31 1.22 -4.55
N TRP A 123 10.35 0.20 -3.70
CA TRP A 123 10.28 0.36 -2.24
C TRP A 123 11.42 1.21 -1.68
N GLN A 124 12.66 0.98 -2.15
CA GLN A 124 13.82 1.75 -1.73
C GLN A 124 13.71 3.23 -2.13
N ARG A 125 13.24 3.52 -3.34
CA ARG A 125 13.04 4.91 -3.79
C ARG A 125 11.90 5.59 -3.03
N PHE A 126 10.81 4.89 -2.77
CA PHE A 126 9.72 5.40 -1.93
C PHE A 126 10.20 5.74 -0.51
N ASP A 127 10.93 4.82 0.15
CA ASP A 127 11.50 5.07 1.48
C ASP A 127 12.43 6.28 1.49
N ALA A 128 13.35 6.36 0.51
CA ALA A 128 14.26 7.48 0.38
C ALA A 128 13.50 8.80 0.18
N TYR A 129 12.50 8.81 -0.69
CA TYR A 129 11.68 9.98 -0.95
C TYR A 129 10.96 10.46 0.32
N VAL A 130 10.31 9.57 1.06
CA VAL A 130 9.62 9.93 2.31
C VAL A 130 10.61 10.49 3.33
N ARG A 131 11.75 9.83 3.51
CA ARG A 131 12.79 10.28 4.46
C ARG A 131 13.32 11.68 4.12
N ASP A 132 13.51 11.95 2.84
CA ASP A 132 14.14 13.19 2.39
C ASP A 132 13.14 14.36 2.35
N ASN A 133 11.82 14.09 2.40
CA ASN A 133 10.78 15.11 2.19
C ASN A 133 9.71 15.27 3.32
N CYS A 134 9.47 14.30 4.23
CA CYS A 134 8.23 14.25 5.06
C CYS A 134 8.29 14.47 6.59
#